data_AF-A0A1Y4KP45-F1
#
_entry.id   AF-A0A1Y4KP45-F1
#
_cell.length_a   1.000
_cell.length_b   1.000
_cell.length_c   1.000
_cell.angle_alpha   90.00
_cell.angle_beta   90.00
_cell.angle_gamma   90.00
#
_symmetry.space_group_name_H-M   'P 1'
#
loop_
_entity.id
_entity.type
_entity.pdbx_description
1 polymer ?
#
loop_
_entity_poly.entity_id
_entity_poly.type
_entity_poly.pdbx_seq_one_letter_code
_entity_poly.pdbx_strand_id
1 'polypeptide(L)'
;MEVNEQQVYEALGVEQPAQEQAPQETEQPQAQPPQGEMSLEQRRENAARRRRAETRAAIQEAVEAERSHTRQDVEQVLRDAALKNPADGTPITNLEQYRAFKQAQQAQQAKLAPRPQANPAMEAQVAAELAQIRQLNPNIRSVGDLLTMPRAKEFYQLVKRGNSFVDAYKLAHYDQLTQQAAAAARQQAQNLARSKGHLIAAAQRGKGAATVPAPEMDLFRAFNPQASEAAIQAYYNKYQGGK
;
A
#
# COMPACT_ATOMS: atom_id res chain seq x y z
N MET A 1 -13.00 29.41 -2.69
CA MET A 1 -13.94 30.20 -1.86
C MET A 1 -13.60 29.88 -0.41
N GLU A 2 -12.51 30.48 0.07
CA GLU A 2 -12.16 30.48 1.48
C GLU A 2 -12.63 31.84 2.01
N VAL A 3 -13.63 31.78 2.88
CA VAL A 3 -14.24 32.96 3.45
C VAL A 3 -13.50 33.24 4.75
N ASN A 4 -12.83 34.39 4.73
CA ASN A 4 -11.98 34.95 5.76
C ASN A 4 -12.74 35.07 7.10
N GLU A 5 -12.19 34.47 8.16
CA GLU A 5 -12.74 34.38 9.52
C GLU A 5 -12.79 35.72 10.28
N GLN A 6 -12.66 36.84 9.58
CA GLN A 6 -12.65 38.19 10.15
C GLN A 6 -14.02 38.90 10.11
N GLN A 7 -15.10 38.24 9.70
CA GLN A 7 -16.44 38.85 9.58
C GLN A 7 -17.49 38.38 10.61
N VAL A 8 -17.10 37.74 11.71
CA VAL A 8 -18.05 37.24 12.72
C VAL A 8 -18.03 37.96 14.08
N TYR A 9 -17.30 39.07 14.22
CA TYR A 9 -17.22 39.79 15.51
C TYR A 9 -17.67 41.26 15.47
N GLU A 10 -18.68 41.60 14.67
CA GLU A 10 -19.27 42.95 14.62
C GLU A 10 -20.70 43.08 15.21
N ALA A 11 -21.23 42.05 15.89
CA ALA A 11 -22.64 42.02 16.27
C ALA A 11 -22.99 42.30 17.75
N LEU A 12 -22.04 42.61 18.64
CA LEU A 12 -22.36 42.89 20.06
C LEU A 12 -21.55 44.09 20.56
N GLY A 13 -22.14 45.27 20.40
CA GLY A 13 -21.61 46.55 20.89
C GLY A 13 -21.36 46.54 22.39
N VAL A 14 -20.08 46.49 22.76
CA VAL A 14 -19.58 46.88 24.08
C VAL A 14 -18.40 47.81 23.83
N GLU A 15 -18.53 49.00 24.41
CA GLU A 15 -17.71 50.18 24.21
C GLU A 15 -16.24 49.96 24.57
N GLN A 16 -15.36 50.60 23.79
CA GLN A 16 -13.95 50.80 24.09
C GLN A 16 -13.80 51.69 25.34
N PRO A 17 -12.90 51.39 26.29
CA PRO A 17 -12.31 52.44 27.09
C PRO A 17 -11.09 52.99 26.34
N ALA A 18 -11.18 54.30 26.08
CA ALA A 18 -10.17 55.14 25.50
C ALA A 18 -8.85 55.10 26.28
N GLN A 19 -7.77 55.38 25.55
CA GLN A 19 -6.43 55.62 26.08
C GLN A 19 -6.43 56.91 26.93
N GLU A 20 -5.99 56.83 28.18
CA GLU A 20 -5.66 58.02 28.97
C GLU A 20 -4.27 57.86 29.61
N GLN A 21 -3.29 58.40 28.88
CA GLN A 21 -2.16 59.22 29.32
C GLN A 21 -1.35 58.80 30.57
N ALA A 22 -0.06 58.56 30.33
CA ALA A 22 0.98 58.65 31.37
C ALA A 22 1.19 60.12 31.81
N PRO A 23 1.53 60.34 33.08
CA PRO A 23 2.70 61.17 33.37
C PRO A 23 3.75 60.44 34.24
N GLN A 24 4.98 60.92 34.09
CA GLN A 24 6.23 60.42 34.64
C GLN A 24 6.43 60.67 36.16
N GLU A 25 7.34 59.86 36.71
CA GLU A 25 8.28 60.09 37.83
C GLU A 25 7.76 60.48 39.22
N THR A 26 8.03 59.62 40.21
CA THR A 26 9.00 59.96 41.29
C THR A 26 9.41 58.73 42.13
N GLU A 27 10.73 58.68 42.39
CA GLU A 27 11.45 58.02 43.49
C GLU A 27 11.58 56.49 43.57
N GLN A 28 12.80 56.02 43.24
CA GLN A 28 13.41 54.86 43.91
C GLN A 28 13.66 55.20 45.39
N PRO A 29 13.68 54.21 46.29
CA PRO A 29 14.98 53.66 46.66
C PRO A 29 15.08 52.14 46.52
N GLN A 30 16.27 51.73 46.13
CA GLN A 30 16.75 50.35 46.08
C GLN A 30 16.55 49.61 47.42
N ALA A 31 15.95 48.43 47.36
CA ALA A 31 16.18 47.37 48.34
C ALA A 31 16.39 46.05 47.58
N GLN A 32 17.60 45.52 47.67
CA GLN A 32 18.02 44.26 47.07
C GLN A 32 17.14 43.10 47.56
N PRO A 33 16.71 42.16 46.70
CA PRO A 33 16.18 40.90 47.17
C PRO A 33 17.33 39.88 47.36
N PRO A 34 17.35 39.15 48.49
CA PRO A 34 18.34 38.13 48.78
C PRO A 34 18.17 36.89 47.89
N GLN A 35 19.21 36.07 47.86
CA GLN A 35 19.34 34.89 47.01
C GLN A 35 18.16 33.90 47.15
N GLY A 36 17.60 33.47 46.02
CA GLY A 36 16.58 32.40 45.92
C GLY A 36 15.31 32.74 45.13
N GLU A 37 15.27 33.85 44.40
CA GLU A 37 14.02 34.41 43.91
C GLU A 37 13.63 34.01 42.48
N MET A 38 12.56 33.22 42.38
CA MET A 38 11.84 32.91 41.14
C MET A 38 11.46 34.20 40.39
N SER A 39 11.75 34.29 39.09
CA SER A 39 11.60 35.53 38.29
C SER A 39 10.14 36.02 38.28
N LEU A 40 9.91 37.33 38.07
CA LEU A 40 8.56 37.89 37.99
C LEU A 40 7.67 37.17 36.96
N GLU A 41 8.26 36.78 35.83
CA GLU A 41 7.60 36.02 34.78
C GLU A 41 7.23 34.61 35.24
N GLN A 42 8.14 33.91 35.93
CA GLN A 42 7.86 32.60 36.51
C GLN A 42 6.78 32.65 37.59
N ARG A 43 6.72 33.73 38.40
CA ARG A 43 5.63 33.93 39.38
C ARG A 43 4.29 34.12 38.68
N ARG A 44 4.24 34.91 37.59
CA ARG A 44 3.03 35.11 36.77
C ARG A 44 2.58 33.81 36.13
N GLU A 45 3.50 33.03 35.58
CA GLU A 45 3.21 31.74 34.98
C GLU A 45 2.71 30.72 36.01
N ASN A 46 3.34 30.63 37.18
CA ASN A 46 2.87 29.77 38.26
C ASN A 46 1.49 30.19 38.78
N ALA A 47 1.22 31.49 38.91
CA ALA A 47 -0.12 31.98 39.25
C ALA A 47 -1.16 31.65 38.16
N ALA A 48 -0.81 31.78 36.88
CA ALA A 48 -1.67 31.38 35.77
C ALA A 48 -1.93 29.86 35.76
N ARG A 49 -0.91 29.05 36.05
CA ARG A 49 -1.03 27.59 36.17
C ARG A 49 -1.96 27.18 37.30
N ARG A 50 -1.88 27.83 38.47
CA ARG A 50 -2.80 27.59 39.59
C ARG A 50 -4.23 27.92 39.21
N ARG A 51 -4.49 29.09 38.62
CA ARG A 51 -5.82 29.47 38.13
C ARG A 51 -6.39 28.46 37.13
N ARG A 52 -5.59 28.04 36.14
CA ARG A 52 -6.01 27.01 35.16
C ARG A 52 -6.32 25.67 35.81
N ALA A 53 -5.52 25.26 36.80
CA ALA A 53 -5.74 24.02 37.53
C ALA A 53 -7.02 24.09 38.37
N GLU A 54 -7.26 25.20 39.06
CA GLU A 54 -8.48 25.46 39.83
C GLU A 54 -9.72 25.48 38.93
N THR A 55 -9.68 26.21 37.80
CA THR A 55 -10.79 26.23 36.84
C THR A 55 -11.05 24.85 36.25
N ARG A 56 -9.99 24.11 35.89
CA ARG A 56 -10.14 22.75 35.35
C ARG A 56 -10.71 21.79 36.40
N ALA A 57 -10.28 21.89 37.65
CA ALA A 57 -10.81 21.10 38.75
C ALA A 57 -12.30 21.41 38.97
N ALA A 58 -12.70 22.69 38.99
CA ALA A 58 -14.09 23.09 39.14
C ALA A 58 -14.98 22.61 37.99
N ILE A 59 -14.49 22.68 36.74
CA ILE A 59 -15.20 22.14 35.58
C ILE A 59 -15.34 20.61 35.68
N GLN A 60 -14.27 19.91 36.07
CA GLN A 60 -14.30 18.47 36.20
C GLN A 60 -15.28 18.03 37.30
N GLU A 61 -15.26 18.70 38.44
CA GLU A 61 -16.19 18.46 39.54
C GLU A 61 -17.65 18.69 39.10
N ALA A 62 -17.93 19.78 38.39
CA ALA A 62 -19.27 20.05 37.84
C ALA A 62 -19.72 18.95 36.86
N VAL A 63 -18.84 18.49 35.98
CA VAL A 63 -19.13 17.40 35.03
C VAL A 63 -19.34 16.07 35.76
N GLU A 64 -18.59 15.79 36.82
CA GLU A 64 -18.74 14.58 37.62
C GLU A 64 -20.06 14.59 38.41
N ALA A 65 -20.43 15.73 39.00
CA ALA A 65 -21.72 15.94 39.64
C ALA A 65 -22.87 15.73 38.64
N GLU A 66 -22.81 16.36 37.46
CA GLU A 66 -23.82 16.21 36.41
C GLU A 66 -23.94 14.75 35.93
N ARG A 67 -22.81 14.07 35.72
CA ARG A 67 -22.79 12.64 35.36
C ARG A 67 -23.39 11.77 36.45
N SER A 68 -23.15 12.08 37.73
CA SER A 68 -23.72 11.32 38.84
C SER A 68 -25.24 11.46 38.91
N HIS A 69 -25.76 12.67 38.75
CA HIS A 69 -27.20 12.94 38.71
C HIS A 69 -27.84 12.27 37.48
N THR A 70 -27.25 12.46 36.31
CA THR A 70 -27.71 11.81 35.08
C THR A 70 -27.73 10.29 35.21
N ARG A 71 -26.71 9.69 35.84
CA ARG A 71 -26.67 8.25 36.08
C ARG A 71 -27.80 7.81 37.01
N GLN A 72 -28.06 8.54 38.09
CA GLN A 72 -29.16 8.25 39.00
C GLN A 72 -30.52 8.36 38.31
N ASP A 73 -30.73 9.40 37.51
CA ASP A 73 -31.96 9.61 36.76
C ASP A 73 -32.21 8.48 35.77
N VAL A 74 -31.17 8.10 35.01
CA VAL A 74 -31.24 6.96 34.08
C VAL A 74 -31.52 5.66 34.84
N GLU A 75 -30.87 5.42 35.98
CA GLU A 75 -31.12 4.22 36.80
C GLU A 75 -32.56 4.17 37.33
N GLN A 76 -33.15 5.30 37.71
CA GLN A 76 -34.56 5.36 38.11
C GLN A 76 -35.49 5.07 36.93
N VAL A 77 -35.25 5.68 35.76
CA VAL A 77 -36.03 5.40 34.54
C VAL A 77 -35.95 3.91 34.16
N LEU A 78 -34.78 3.28 34.31
CA LEU A 78 -34.61 1.84 34.04
C LEU A 78 -35.42 0.97 35.01
N ARG A 79 -35.46 1.34 36.30
CA ARG A 79 -36.29 0.66 37.31
C ARG A 79 -37.76 0.80 37.00
N ASP A 80 -38.22 2.01 36.67
CA ASP A 80 -39.62 2.33 36.36
C ASP A 80 -40.08 1.64 35.08
N ALA A 81 -39.21 1.54 34.07
CA ALA A 81 -39.50 0.83 32.84
C ALA A 81 -39.67 -0.69 33.03
N ALA A 82 -39.31 -1.22 34.20
CA ALA A 82 -39.41 -2.64 34.56
C ALA A 82 -38.87 -3.58 33.46
N LEU A 83 -37.79 -3.15 32.79
CA LEU A 83 -37.16 -3.89 31.72
C LEU A 83 -36.57 -5.18 32.29
N LYS A 84 -36.99 -6.33 31.75
CA LYS A 84 -36.48 -7.65 32.14
C LYS A 84 -35.63 -8.22 31.02
N ASN A 85 -34.52 -8.84 31.39
CA ASN A 85 -33.75 -9.60 30.44
C ASN A 85 -34.52 -10.89 30.08
N PRO A 86 -34.80 -11.15 28.79
CA PRO A 86 -35.56 -12.31 28.34
C PRO A 86 -34.83 -13.65 28.52
N ALA A 87 -33.51 -13.64 28.76
CA ALA A 87 -32.73 -14.87 28.91
C ALA A 87 -32.84 -15.49 30.32
N ASP A 88 -32.97 -14.67 31.35
CA ASP A 88 -32.89 -15.06 32.76
C ASP A 88 -34.02 -14.46 33.63
N GLY A 89 -34.84 -13.56 33.08
CA GLY A 89 -35.95 -12.91 33.78
C GLY A 89 -35.53 -11.87 34.81
N THR A 90 -34.25 -11.52 34.89
CA THR A 90 -33.75 -10.57 35.88
C THR A 90 -34.10 -9.12 35.49
N PRO A 91 -34.52 -8.26 36.44
CA PRO A 91 -34.81 -6.87 36.15
C PRO A 91 -33.52 -6.06 35.93
N ILE A 92 -33.48 -5.29 34.85
CA ILE A 92 -32.37 -4.42 34.46
C ILE A 92 -32.55 -3.07 35.18
N THR A 93 -31.91 -2.90 36.33
CA THR A 93 -32.11 -1.75 37.23
C THR A 93 -30.96 -0.75 37.22
N ASN A 94 -29.87 -1.07 36.53
CA ASN A 94 -28.72 -0.18 36.39
C ASN A 94 -28.10 -0.21 34.98
N LEU A 95 -27.24 0.77 34.72
CA LEU A 95 -26.62 0.96 33.40
C LEU A 95 -25.68 -0.21 33.01
N GLU A 96 -24.99 -0.81 33.97
CA GLU A 96 -24.07 -1.93 33.73
C GLU A 96 -24.83 -3.19 33.28
N GLN A 97 -25.95 -3.51 33.94
CA GLN A 97 -26.85 -4.59 33.55
C GLN A 97 -27.44 -4.33 32.15
N TYR A 98 -27.80 -3.09 31.83
CA TYR A 98 -28.29 -2.73 30.50
C TYR A 98 -27.23 -2.91 29.42
N ARG A 99 -25.98 -2.52 29.70
CA ARG A 99 -24.84 -2.72 28.79
C ARG A 99 -24.56 -4.19 28.57
N ALA A 100 -24.52 -4.99 29.63
CA ALA A 100 -24.32 -6.43 29.53
C ALA A 100 -25.43 -7.10 28.72
N PHE A 101 -26.68 -6.72 28.94
CA PHE A 101 -27.82 -7.17 28.15
C PHE A 101 -27.68 -6.80 26.67
N LYS A 102 -27.32 -5.55 26.35
CA LYS A 102 -27.09 -5.11 24.96
C LYS A 102 -25.95 -5.87 24.29
N GLN A 103 -24.85 -6.10 25.00
CA GLN A 103 -23.72 -6.89 24.49
C GLN A 103 -24.12 -8.35 24.24
N ALA A 104 -24.85 -8.97 25.17
CA ALA A 104 -25.36 -10.33 24.99
C ALA A 104 -26.31 -10.40 23.78
N GLN A 105 -27.22 -9.44 23.65
CA GLN A 105 -28.14 -9.34 22.50
C GLN A 105 -27.36 -9.20 21.19
N GLN A 106 -26.34 -8.35 21.15
CA GLN A 106 -25.50 -8.15 19.98
C GLN A 106 -24.67 -9.39 19.65
N ALA A 107 -24.15 -10.09 20.65
CA ALA A 107 -23.44 -11.36 20.46
C ALA A 107 -24.39 -12.45 19.95
N GLN A 108 -25.62 -12.52 20.46
CA GLN A 108 -26.65 -13.42 19.96
C GLN A 108 -26.98 -13.13 18.49
N GLN A 109 -27.18 -11.85 18.16
CA GLN A 109 -27.41 -11.39 16.78
C GLN A 109 -26.22 -11.69 15.88
N ALA A 110 -24.97 -11.54 16.34
CA ALA A 110 -23.78 -11.88 15.58
C ALA A 110 -23.63 -13.40 15.34
N LYS A 111 -24.16 -14.23 16.24
CA LYS A 111 -24.23 -15.70 16.05
C LYS A 111 -25.32 -16.11 15.07
N LEU A 112 -26.45 -15.39 15.06
CA LEU A 112 -27.61 -15.62 14.19
C LEU A 112 -27.43 -14.98 12.80
N ALA A 113 -26.66 -13.90 12.72
CA ALA A 113 -26.25 -13.32 11.45
C ALA A 113 -25.53 -14.42 10.66
N PRO A 114 -25.86 -14.61 9.38
CA PRO A 114 -25.12 -15.52 8.54
C PRO A 114 -23.67 -15.03 8.54
N ARG A 115 -22.79 -15.74 9.27
CA ARG A 115 -21.37 -15.65 9.01
C ARG A 115 -21.21 -15.88 7.52
N PRO A 116 -20.41 -15.10 6.77
CA PRO A 116 -20.03 -15.51 5.44
C PRO A 116 -19.38 -16.88 5.61
N GLN A 117 -20.14 -17.94 5.35
CA GLN A 117 -19.63 -19.28 5.35
C GLN A 117 -18.70 -19.27 4.15
N ALA A 118 -17.40 -19.26 4.42
CA ALA A 118 -16.42 -19.60 3.41
C ALA A 118 -16.78 -21.03 2.99
N ASN A 119 -17.57 -21.16 1.93
CA ASN A 119 -17.88 -22.45 1.37
C ASN A 119 -16.52 -23.04 0.99
N PRO A 120 -16.08 -24.15 1.59
CA PRO A 120 -14.75 -24.70 1.27
C PRO A 120 -14.66 -25.05 -0.22
N ALA A 121 -15.81 -25.36 -0.86
CA ALA A 121 -15.93 -25.49 -2.30
C ALA A 121 -15.64 -24.18 -3.06
N MET A 122 -16.13 -23.03 -2.57
CA MET A 122 -15.85 -21.71 -3.15
C MET A 122 -14.38 -21.33 -2.96
N GLU A 123 -13.81 -21.53 -1.76
CA GLU A 123 -12.39 -21.29 -1.52
C GLU A 123 -11.49 -22.17 -2.41
N ALA A 124 -11.85 -23.45 -2.57
CA ALA A 124 -11.14 -24.35 -3.48
C ALA A 124 -11.24 -23.89 -4.94
N GLN A 125 -12.41 -23.39 -5.37
CA GLN A 125 -12.60 -22.81 -6.70
C GLN A 125 -11.75 -21.55 -6.88
N VAL A 126 -11.76 -20.62 -5.93
CA VAL A 126 -10.92 -19.40 -5.98
C VAL A 126 -9.44 -19.76 -6.00
N ALA A 127 -9.00 -20.74 -5.21
CA ALA A 127 -7.61 -21.18 -5.17
C ALA A 127 -7.20 -21.85 -6.50
N ALA A 128 -8.05 -22.67 -7.09
CA ALA A 128 -7.82 -23.28 -8.39
C ALA A 128 -7.73 -22.22 -9.51
N GLU A 129 -8.64 -21.25 -9.50
CA GLU A 129 -8.64 -20.13 -10.44
C GLU A 129 -7.39 -19.25 -10.29
N LEU A 130 -6.98 -18.96 -9.05
CA LEU A 130 -5.77 -18.21 -8.77
C LEU A 130 -4.50 -18.96 -9.24
N ALA A 131 -4.49 -20.30 -9.14
CA ALA A 131 -3.41 -21.12 -9.68
C ALA A 131 -3.31 -21.01 -11.21
N GLN A 132 -4.44 -20.90 -11.92
CA GLN A 132 -4.44 -20.66 -13.36
C GLN A 132 -3.94 -19.26 -13.71
N ILE A 133 -4.33 -18.24 -12.95
CA ILE A 133 -3.82 -16.87 -13.14
C ILE A 133 -2.30 -16.83 -12.91
N ARG A 134 -1.76 -17.59 -11.95
CA ARG A 134 -0.32 -17.72 -11.73
C ARG A 134 0.45 -18.28 -12.93
N GLN A 135 -0.17 -19.15 -13.73
CA GLN A 135 0.44 -19.66 -14.96
C GLN A 135 0.53 -18.59 -16.04
N LEU A 136 -0.50 -17.74 -16.15
CA LEU A 136 -0.53 -16.64 -17.10
C LEU A 136 0.37 -15.47 -16.68
N ASN A 137 0.42 -15.18 -15.39
CA ASN A 137 1.28 -14.15 -14.83
C ASN A 137 1.85 -14.58 -13.47
N PRO A 138 3.15 -14.93 -13.40
CA PRO A 138 3.78 -15.42 -12.18
C PRO A 138 3.92 -14.36 -11.07
N ASN A 139 3.68 -13.08 -11.36
CA ASN A 139 3.74 -12.01 -10.36
C ASN A 139 2.51 -11.97 -9.44
N ILE A 140 1.44 -12.70 -9.76
CA ILE A 140 0.17 -12.68 -9.01
C ILE A 140 0.19 -13.82 -8.01
N ARG A 141 0.33 -13.56 -6.71
CA ARG A 141 0.38 -14.63 -5.70
C ARG A 141 -0.91 -14.73 -4.89
N SER A 142 -1.64 -13.64 -4.77
CA SER A 142 -2.83 -13.52 -3.94
C SER A 142 -3.94 -12.72 -4.62
N VAL A 143 -5.16 -12.83 -4.09
CA VAL A 143 -6.29 -11.96 -4.49
C VAL A 143 -5.98 -10.49 -4.20
N GLY A 144 -5.14 -10.21 -3.19
CA GLY A 144 -4.69 -8.85 -2.89
C GLY A 144 -3.82 -8.24 -4.00
N ASP A 145 -2.97 -9.04 -4.63
CA ASP A 145 -2.14 -8.56 -5.74
C ASP A 145 -3.01 -8.13 -6.94
N LEU A 146 -4.12 -8.83 -7.19
CA LEU A 146 -5.06 -8.49 -8.26
C LEU A 146 -5.64 -7.06 -8.11
N LEU A 147 -5.65 -6.53 -6.89
CA LEU A 147 -6.20 -5.20 -6.58
C LEU A 147 -5.17 -4.07 -6.72
N THR A 148 -3.87 -4.38 -6.66
CA THR A 148 -2.78 -3.40 -6.81
C THR A 148 -2.31 -3.26 -8.26
N MET A 149 -2.86 -4.05 -9.18
CA MET A 149 -2.46 -4.06 -10.59
C MET A 149 -3.01 -2.88 -11.41
N PRO A 150 -2.30 -2.52 -12.49
CA PRO A 150 -2.89 -1.71 -13.55
C PRO A 150 -4.16 -2.41 -14.06
N ARG A 151 -5.28 -1.68 -14.19
CA ARG A 151 -6.62 -2.23 -14.56
C ARG A 151 -7.35 -3.05 -13.48
N ALA A 152 -6.91 -3.01 -12.22
CA ALA A 152 -7.63 -3.64 -11.09
C ALA A 152 -9.12 -3.22 -10.99
N LYS A 153 -9.45 -1.98 -11.36
CA LYS A 153 -10.84 -1.47 -11.36
C LYS A 153 -11.72 -2.21 -12.37
N GLU A 154 -11.21 -2.49 -13.57
CA GLU A 154 -11.94 -3.19 -14.62
C GLU A 154 -12.09 -4.67 -14.26
N PHE A 155 -11.03 -5.28 -13.73
CA PHE A 155 -11.06 -6.63 -13.16
C PHE A 155 -12.15 -6.76 -12.09
N TYR A 156 -12.18 -5.84 -11.12
CA TYR A 156 -13.19 -5.86 -10.06
C TYR A 156 -14.62 -5.74 -10.61
N GLN A 157 -14.84 -4.89 -11.62
CA GLN A 157 -16.15 -4.77 -12.26
C GLN A 157 -16.57 -6.05 -12.97
N LEU A 158 -15.63 -6.74 -13.63
CA LEU A 158 -15.88 -8.00 -14.31
C LEU A 158 -16.21 -9.12 -13.32
N VAL A 159 -15.51 -9.21 -12.18
CA VAL A 159 -15.83 -10.16 -11.10
C VAL A 159 -17.18 -9.83 -10.47
N LYS A 160 -17.46 -8.54 -10.22
CA LYS A 160 -18.77 -8.09 -9.69
C LYS A 160 -19.93 -8.42 -10.63
N ARG A 161 -19.68 -8.49 -11.93
CA ARG A 161 -20.66 -8.91 -12.95
C ARG A 161 -20.92 -10.43 -12.96
N GLY A 162 -20.16 -11.20 -12.20
CA GLY A 162 -20.29 -12.66 -12.10
C GLY A 162 -19.37 -13.45 -13.03
N ASN A 163 -18.32 -12.83 -13.60
CA ASN A 163 -17.30 -13.59 -14.33
C ASN A 163 -16.35 -14.31 -13.34
N SER A 164 -15.86 -15.48 -13.74
CA SER A 164 -14.76 -16.18 -13.07
C SER A 164 -13.52 -15.28 -12.98
N PHE A 165 -12.70 -15.46 -11.93
CA PHE A 165 -11.48 -14.67 -11.74
C PHE A 165 -10.53 -14.83 -12.92
N VAL A 166 -10.47 -16.03 -13.52
CA VAL A 166 -9.60 -16.32 -14.67
C VAL A 166 -10.05 -15.55 -15.92
N ASP A 167 -11.35 -15.56 -16.21
CA ASP A 167 -11.89 -14.87 -17.39
C ASP A 167 -11.86 -13.36 -17.22
N ALA A 168 -12.19 -12.85 -16.03
CA ALA A 168 -12.02 -11.45 -15.70
C ALA A 168 -10.58 -11.00 -15.90
N TYR A 169 -9.60 -11.83 -15.50
CA TYR A 169 -8.18 -11.55 -15.69
C TYR A 169 -7.79 -11.49 -17.16
N LYS A 170 -8.18 -12.50 -17.96
CA LYS A 170 -7.90 -12.54 -19.40
C LYS A 170 -8.52 -11.36 -20.14
N LEU A 171 -9.74 -10.97 -19.80
CA LEU A 171 -10.43 -9.85 -20.42
C LEU A 171 -9.79 -8.51 -20.07
N ALA A 172 -9.44 -8.29 -18.80
CA ALA A 172 -8.80 -7.05 -18.36
C ALA A 172 -7.36 -6.91 -18.90
N HIS A 173 -6.66 -8.02 -19.14
CA HIS A 173 -5.26 -8.03 -19.59
C HIS A 173 -5.06 -8.55 -21.02
N TYR A 174 -6.12 -8.60 -21.84
CA TYR A 174 -6.06 -9.16 -23.18
C TYR A 174 -5.03 -8.45 -24.07
N ASP A 175 -5.04 -7.12 -24.06
CA ASP A 175 -4.11 -6.32 -24.86
C ASP A 175 -2.66 -6.56 -24.45
N GLN A 176 -2.40 -6.64 -23.14
CA GLN A 176 -1.06 -6.89 -22.62
C GLN A 176 -0.57 -8.31 -22.97
N LEU A 177 -1.43 -9.32 -22.81
CA LEU A 177 -1.13 -10.71 -23.19
C LEU A 177 -0.82 -10.82 -24.70
N THR A 178 -1.59 -10.13 -25.53
CA THR A 178 -1.40 -10.11 -26.99
C THR A 178 -0.08 -9.43 -27.38
N GLN A 179 0.23 -8.29 -26.75
CA GLN A 179 1.49 -7.58 -26.98
C GLN A 179 2.70 -8.41 -26.53
N GLN A 180 2.61 -9.07 -25.37
CA GLN A 180 3.67 -9.97 -24.88
C GLN A 180 3.88 -11.16 -25.81
N ALA A 181 2.80 -11.81 -26.26
CA ALA A 181 2.87 -12.90 -27.23
C ALA A 181 3.51 -12.45 -28.55
N ALA A 182 3.12 -11.28 -29.06
CA ALA A 182 3.71 -10.71 -30.27
C ALA A 182 5.20 -10.36 -30.09
N ALA A 183 5.59 -9.81 -28.94
CA ALA A 183 6.98 -9.52 -28.62
C ALA A 183 7.82 -10.81 -28.51
N ALA A 184 7.30 -11.83 -27.84
CA ALA A 184 7.93 -13.14 -27.73
C ALA A 184 8.09 -13.80 -29.11
N ALA A 185 7.07 -13.76 -29.96
CA ALA A 185 7.13 -14.28 -31.33
C ALA A 185 8.19 -13.54 -32.18
N ARG A 186 8.26 -12.20 -32.07
CA ARG A 186 9.31 -11.40 -32.72
C ARG A 186 10.71 -11.81 -32.23
N GLN A 187 10.88 -12.00 -30.94
CA GLN A 187 12.16 -12.43 -30.36
C GLN A 187 12.53 -13.84 -30.80
N GLN A 188 11.58 -14.78 -30.85
CA GLN A 188 11.80 -16.12 -31.37
C GLN A 188 12.22 -16.09 -32.84
N ALA A 189 11.54 -15.30 -33.67
CA ALA A 189 11.91 -15.10 -35.07
C ALA A 189 13.32 -14.49 -35.20
N GLN A 190 13.68 -13.53 -34.36
CA GLN A 190 15.02 -12.96 -34.32
C GLN A 190 16.07 -13.99 -33.90
N ASN A 191 15.79 -14.81 -32.88
CA ASN A 191 16.69 -15.86 -32.43
C ASN A 191 16.89 -16.93 -33.53
N LEU A 192 15.82 -17.31 -34.24
CA LEU A 192 15.88 -18.23 -35.37
C LEU A 192 16.64 -17.63 -36.57
N ALA A 193 16.47 -16.34 -36.83
CA ALA A 193 17.21 -15.64 -37.88
C ALA A 193 18.70 -15.53 -37.55
N ARG A 194 19.03 -15.20 -36.29
CA ARG A 194 20.40 -15.14 -35.78
C ARG A 194 21.06 -16.51 -35.84
N SER A 195 20.39 -17.57 -35.39
CA SER A 195 20.94 -18.93 -35.45
C SER A 195 21.19 -19.40 -36.89
N LYS A 196 20.28 -19.08 -37.83
CA LYS A 196 20.50 -19.32 -39.27
C LYS A 196 21.64 -18.49 -39.86
N GLY A 197 21.82 -17.25 -39.41
CA GLY A 197 22.94 -16.39 -39.83
C GLY A 197 24.31 -17.02 -39.53
N HIS A 198 24.46 -17.67 -38.37
CA HIS A 198 25.69 -18.39 -38.04
C HIS A 198 25.93 -19.64 -38.90
N LEU A 199 24.86 -20.35 -39.31
CA LEU A 199 24.98 -21.51 -40.21
C LEU A 199 25.34 -21.09 -41.64
N ILE A 200 24.76 -20.00 -42.13
CA ILE A 200 25.07 -19.47 -43.47
C ILE A 200 26.51 -18.94 -43.49
N ALA A 201 26.95 -18.22 -42.45
CA ALA A 201 28.33 -17.76 -42.32
C ALA A 201 29.34 -18.93 -42.23
N ALA A 202 28.99 -20.03 -41.55
CA ALA A 202 29.80 -21.25 -41.52
C ALA A 202 29.86 -21.92 -42.92
N ALA A 203 28.73 -22.02 -43.63
CA ALA A 203 28.68 -22.61 -44.98
C ALA A 203 29.39 -21.76 -46.05
N GLN A 204 29.39 -20.43 -45.92
CA GLN A 204 30.10 -19.51 -46.82
C GLN A 204 31.61 -19.60 -46.66
N ARG A 205 32.12 -19.84 -45.43
CA ARG A 205 33.57 -19.95 -45.17
C ARG A 205 34.25 -21.13 -45.89
N GLY A 206 33.50 -22.15 -46.33
CA GLY A 206 34.02 -23.29 -47.09
C GLY A 206 33.82 -23.22 -48.62
N LYS A 207 33.07 -22.24 -49.15
CA LYS A 207 32.63 -22.21 -50.56
C LYS A 207 33.61 -21.55 -51.54
N GLY A 208 34.75 -21.06 -51.07
CA GLY A 208 35.78 -20.41 -51.90
C GLY A 208 37.19 -21.00 -51.74
N ALA A 209 37.33 -22.12 -51.04
CA ALA A 209 38.60 -22.82 -50.92
C ALA A 209 38.80 -23.74 -52.14
N ALA A 210 39.80 -23.45 -52.97
CA ALA A 210 40.20 -24.33 -54.06
C ALA A 210 40.86 -25.58 -53.49
N THR A 211 40.14 -26.71 -53.49
CA THR A 211 40.70 -28.01 -53.06
C THR A 211 41.97 -28.32 -53.85
N VAL A 212 43.08 -28.66 -53.18
CA VAL A 212 44.33 -28.99 -53.87
C VAL A 212 44.10 -30.29 -54.64
N PRO A 213 44.42 -30.37 -55.95
CA PRO A 213 44.29 -31.62 -56.67
C PRO A 213 45.24 -32.68 -56.09
N ALA A 214 44.83 -33.95 -56.14
CA ALA A 214 45.55 -35.08 -55.55
C ALA A 214 47.05 -35.18 -55.95
N PRO A 215 47.45 -35.00 -57.22
CA PRO A 215 48.87 -35.10 -57.59
C PRO A 215 49.74 -34.00 -56.98
N GLU A 216 49.23 -32.77 -56.83
CA GLU A 216 49.95 -31.70 -56.15
C GLU A 216 50.08 -31.96 -54.64
N MET A 217 49.05 -32.55 -54.01
CA MET A 217 49.11 -32.96 -52.60
C MET A 217 50.22 -33.97 -52.33
N ASP A 218 50.36 -34.97 -53.21
CA ASP A 218 51.40 -35.99 -53.10
C ASP A 218 52.80 -35.37 -53.26
N LEU A 219 52.95 -34.41 -54.17
CA LEU A 219 54.20 -33.67 -54.34
C LEU A 219 54.53 -32.86 -53.07
N PHE A 220 53.56 -32.13 -52.50
CA PHE A 220 53.78 -31.37 -51.26
C PHE A 220 54.17 -32.26 -50.08
N ARG A 221 53.57 -33.45 -49.95
CA ARG A 221 53.93 -34.44 -48.92
C ARG A 221 55.33 -35.02 -49.14
N ALA A 222 55.73 -35.26 -50.39
CA ALA A 222 57.06 -35.75 -50.71
C ALA A 222 58.17 -34.76 -50.33
N PHE A 223 57.94 -33.45 -50.55
CA PHE A 223 58.90 -32.40 -50.18
C PHE A 223 58.82 -31.97 -48.71
N ASN A 224 57.64 -32.04 -48.10
CA ASN A 224 57.42 -31.65 -46.70
C ASN A 224 56.68 -32.76 -45.94
N PRO A 225 57.37 -33.82 -45.51
CA PRO A 225 56.74 -35.00 -44.90
C PRO A 225 56.13 -34.74 -43.52
N GLN A 226 56.42 -33.60 -42.88
CA GLN A 226 55.83 -33.21 -41.60
C GLN A 226 54.67 -32.21 -41.73
N ALA A 227 54.36 -31.73 -42.94
CA ALA A 227 53.26 -30.81 -43.14
C ALA A 227 51.91 -31.55 -43.08
N SER A 228 50.97 -31.03 -42.29
CA SER A 228 49.61 -31.57 -42.24
C SER A 228 48.83 -31.17 -43.51
N GLU A 229 47.87 -32.02 -43.89
CA GLU A 229 47.01 -31.79 -45.06
C GLU A 229 46.28 -30.44 -45.00
N ALA A 230 45.82 -30.03 -43.82
CA ALA A 230 45.20 -28.72 -43.61
C ALA A 230 46.15 -27.54 -43.88
N ALA A 231 47.44 -27.68 -43.55
CA ALA A 231 48.44 -26.64 -43.80
C ALA A 231 48.79 -26.52 -45.29
N ILE A 232 48.88 -27.64 -46.01
CA ILE A 232 49.11 -27.66 -47.46
C ILE A 232 47.93 -27.03 -48.20
N GLN A 233 46.71 -27.38 -47.81
CA GLN A 233 45.47 -26.82 -48.36
C GLN A 233 45.36 -25.31 -48.11
N ALA A 234 45.75 -24.84 -46.92
CA ALA A 234 45.80 -23.41 -46.60
C ALA A 234 46.87 -22.66 -47.42
N TYR A 235 48.04 -23.26 -47.63
CA TYR A 235 49.09 -22.71 -48.48
C TYR A 235 48.62 -22.59 -49.93
N TYR A 236 48.05 -23.65 -50.50
CA TYR A 236 47.53 -23.65 -51.86
C TYR A 236 46.44 -22.59 -52.07
N ASN A 237 45.47 -22.49 -51.16
CA ASN A 237 44.43 -21.45 -51.20
C ASN A 237 44.99 -20.02 -51.16
N LYS A 238 46.08 -19.81 -50.39
CA LYS A 238 46.76 -18.51 -50.30
C LYS A 238 47.49 -18.11 -51.58
N TYR A 239 48.03 -19.08 -52.33
CA TYR A 239 48.86 -18.81 -53.52
C TYR A 239 48.11 -18.96 -54.86
N GLN A 240 47.05 -19.78 -54.93
CA GLN A 240 46.26 -19.99 -56.15
C GLN A 240 44.93 -19.22 -56.15
N GLY A 241 44.36 -18.88 -54.99
CA GLY A 241 43.09 -18.14 -54.88
C GLY A 241 43.19 -16.62 -55.04
N GLY A 242 44.34 -16.09 -55.47
CA GLY A 242 44.66 -14.66 -55.55
C GLY A 242 44.76 -14.08 -56.97
N LYS A 243 44.08 -14.67 -57.96
CA LYS A 243 43.91 -14.07 -59.29
C LYS A 243 42.43 -13.80 -59.57
#